data_AF-A0A952NXJ3-F1
#
_entry.id   AF-A0A952NXJ3-F1
#
_cell.length_a   1.000
_cell.length_b   1.000
_cell.length_c   1.000
_cell.angle_alpha   90.00
_cell.angle_beta   90.00
_cell.angle_gamma   90.00
#
_symmetry.space_group_name_H-M   'P 1'
#
loop_
_entity.id
_entity.type
_entity.pdbx_description
1 polymer ?
#
loop_
_entity_poly.entity_id
_entity_poly.type
_entity_poly.pdbx_seq_one_letter_code
_entity_poly.pdbx_strand_id
1 'polypeptide(L)'
;MGKSLLLIFALVVGFNVKANAWGMRGHQVVCEAAIFSVADENLSLFLRARVPMFASLCNIPDTSWRSKGPEITAINGPTHFIDPEVIGLLPSDIGIDYRKLQIEFEGKDNQYKEGTKIMSLHRELGSVWWRVDQFVRRGLDFAGIAEKAKKPTNRGEEQDDKLAFNQSIYEWMVNVAIMGHFVGDASQPLHSTADYDGYKAGHGGIHSFYEDVAVNHQDERLTLEVIQEARRLLKQAETLPKTKRDPAKNKEIAFLLLENPVEKMRALSTLSAGDLPALLKVDKVKKPSSVQNDKGMEIRTAAEREITPKMAKEFRKLQVKHMGRSAALLAQLWSRVYERSGKPDLASYKAYRYPHEPDFIPPDYFDLKLEKKAE
;
A
#
# COMPACT_ATOMS: atom_id res chain seq x y z
N MET A 1 7.20 26.92 -58.96
CA MET A 1 7.51 27.44 -57.62
C MET A 1 6.56 26.78 -56.63
N GLY A 2 7.06 25.82 -55.84
CA GLY A 2 6.27 24.94 -55.00
C GLY A 2 5.81 25.61 -53.70
N LYS A 3 4.57 25.31 -53.29
CA LYS A 3 4.03 25.69 -51.98
C LYS A 3 4.48 24.64 -50.96
N SER A 4 5.29 25.04 -49.99
CA SER A 4 5.70 24.22 -48.87
C SER A 4 4.50 23.96 -47.94
N LEU A 5 4.13 22.70 -47.77
CA LEU A 5 3.26 22.24 -46.69
C LEU A 5 4.09 22.19 -45.41
N LEU A 6 3.78 23.05 -44.43
CA LEU A 6 4.25 22.85 -43.06
C LEU A 6 3.45 21.70 -42.43
N LEU A 7 4.11 20.55 -42.25
CA LEU A 7 3.62 19.48 -41.38
C LEU A 7 3.89 19.89 -39.93
N ILE A 8 2.83 20.28 -39.23
CA ILE A 8 2.84 20.43 -37.77
C ILE A 8 2.84 19.01 -37.18
N PHE A 9 3.99 18.57 -36.68
CA PHE A 9 4.07 17.38 -35.82
C PHE A 9 3.36 17.71 -34.51
N ALA A 10 2.13 17.23 -34.34
CA ALA A 10 1.49 17.18 -33.04
C ALA A 10 2.26 16.16 -32.19
N LEU A 11 3.07 16.67 -31.26
CA LEU A 11 3.79 15.87 -30.28
C LEU A 11 2.75 15.26 -29.32
N VAL A 12 2.30 14.04 -29.59
CA VAL A 12 1.50 13.26 -28.65
C VAL A 12 2.45 12.81 -27.53
N VAL A 13 2.55 13.61 -26.48
CA VAL A 13 3.19 13.19 -25.23
C VAL A 13 2.22 12.23 -24.54
N GLY A 14 2.42 10.92 -24.80
CA GLY A 14 1.81 9.88 -23.99
C GLY A 14 2.37 9.95 -22.58
N PHE A 15 1.61 10.50 -21.65
CA PHE A 15 1.91 10.32 -20.23
C PHE A 15 1.71 8.84 -19.90
N ASN A 16 2.81 8.13 -19.68
CA ASN A 16 2.77 6.85 -18.99
C ASN A 16 2.27 7.12 -17.57
N VAL A 17 0.97 6.94 -17.34
CA VAL A 17 0.39 6.96 -15.99
C VAL A 17 0.93 5.73 -15.27
N LYS A 18 2.02 5.93 -14.55
CA LYS A 18 2.56 4.92 -13.63
C LYS A 18 1.56 4.83 -12.48
N ALA A 19 1.05 3.63 -12.21
CA ALA A 19 0.28 3.37 -11.00
C ALA A 19 1.18 3.68 -9.80
N ASN A 20 0.87 4.77 -9.11
CA ASN A 20 1.41 5.06 -7.80
C ASN A 20 0.47 4.44 -6.77
N ALA A 21 1.02 4.13 -5.61
CA ALA A 21 0.37 3.84 -4.35
C ALA A 21 -0.52 5.04 -3.94
N TRP A 22 -1.09 5.07 -2.73
CA TRP A 22 -1.58 6.37 -2.23
C TRP A 22 -0.54 7.46 -2.51
N GLY A 23 -0.98 8.64 -2.95
CA GLY A 23 -0.06 9.75 -3.17
C GLY A 23 0.83 10.02 -1.95
N MET A 24 1.93 10.74 -2.12
CA MET A 24 2.92 10.93 -1.03
C MET A 24 2.28 11.37 0.30
N ARG A 25 1.31 12.29 0.20
CA ARG A 25 0.53 12.78 1.34
C ARG A 25 -0.38 11.70 1.95
N GLY A 26 -0.99 10.84 1.13
CA GLY A 26 -1.84 9.76 1.60
C GLY A 26 -1.09 8.75 2.47
N HIS A 27 0.09 8.29 2.05
CA HIS A 27 0.92 7.42 2.90
C HIS A 27 1.40 8.11 4.17
N GLN A 28 1.78 9.39 4.08
CA GLN A 28 2.14 10.16 5.27
C GLN A 28 0.97 10.19 6.27
N VAL A 29 -0.25 10.49 5.81
CA VAL A 29 -1.46 10.52 6.66
C VAL A 29 -1.72 9.16 7.30
N VAL A 30 -1.68 8.07 6.52
CA VAL A 30 -1.88 6.71 7.06
C VAL A 30 -0.84 6.37 8.14
N CYS A 31 0.43 6.63 7.85
CA CYS A 31 1.56 6.29 8.71
C CYS A 31 1.52 7.11 10.01
N GLU A 32 1.32 8.42 9.91
CA GLU A 32 1.16 9.30 11.07
C GLU A 32 -0.06 8.92 11.90
N ALA A 33 -1.20 8.65 11.26
CA ALA A 33 -2.41 8.27 11.97
C ALA A 33 -2.26 6.94 12.73
N ALA A 34 -1.53 5.97 12.16
CA ALA A 34 -1.21 4.72 12.84
C ALA A 34 -0.35 4.95 14.09
N ILE A 35 0.66 5.83 14.04
CA ILE A 35 1.54 6.15 15.19
C ILE A 35 0.71 6.65 16.37
N PHE A 36 -0.24 7.54 16.11
CA PHE A 36 -1.14 8.07 17.12
C PHE A 36 -2.28 7.11 17.52
N SER A 37 -2.39 5.95 16.88
CA SER A 37 -3.42 4.93 17.16
C SER A 37 -2.88 3.69 17.87
N VAL A 38 -1.56 3.55 18.01
CA VAL A 38 -0.94 2.50 18.84
C VAL A 38 -1.33 2.67 20.31
N ALA A 39 -1.77 1.58 20.95
CA ALA A 39 -2.24 1.57 22.33
C ALA A 39 -1.11 1.39 23.37
N ASP A 40 -0.10 0.55 23.10
CA ASP A 40 1.04 0.37 24.01
C ASP A 40 1.84 1.66 24.13
N GLU A 41 1.98 2.18 25.34
CA GLU A 41 2.56 3.50 25.60
C GLU A 41 4.04 3.58 25.20
N ASN A 42 4.82 2.54 25.48
CA ASN A 42 6.25 2.51 25.15
C ASN A 42 6.48 2.53 23.63
N LEU A 43 5.73 1.69 22.90
CA LEU A 43 5.76 1.71 21.45
C LEU A 43 5.26 3.05 20.90
N SER A 44 4.15 3.57 21.43
CA SER A 44 3.58 4.84 20.97
C SER A 44 4.54 6.00 21.16
N LEU A 45 5.20 6.12 22.33
CA LEU A 45 6.17 7.18 22.60
C LEU A 45 7.40 7.06 21.69
N PHE A 46 7.91 5.84 21.47
CA PHE A 46 9.03 5.61 20.56
C PHE A 46 8.72 6.07 19.12
N LEU A 47 7.53 5.72 18.63
CA LEU A 47 7.06 6.07 17.29
C LEU A 47 6.76 7.58 17.16
N ARG A 48 6.12 8.19 18.18
CA ARG A 48 5.81 9.64 18.18
C ARG A 48 7.05 10.51 18.15
N ALA A 49 8.14 10.07 18.77
CA ALA A 49 9.43 10.75 18.68
C ALA A 49 10.05 10.71 17.26
N ARG A 50 9.48 9.92 16.35
CA ARG A 50 10.03 9.61 15.02
C ARG A 50 9.00 9.79 13.89
N VAL A 51 7.94 10.57 14.11
CA VAL A 51 6.88 10.79 13.10
C VAL A 51 7.44 11.18 11.72
N PRO A 52 8.36 12.17 11.58
CA PRO A 52 8.89 12.52 10.26
C PRO A 52 9.64 11.37 9.58
N MET A 53 10.33 10.53 10.36
CA MET A 53 11.07 9.38 9.85
C MET A 53 10.13 8.30 9.33
N PHE A 54 9.12 7.91 10.11
CA PHE A 54 8.15 6.93 9.69
C PHE A 54 7.34 7.41 8.47
N ALA A 55 6.90 8.67 8.47
CA ALA A 55 6.21 9.27 7.33
C ALA A 55 7.05 9.23 6.03
N SER A 56 8.36 9.49 6.13
CA SER A 56 9.28 9.37 4.99
C SER A 56 9.47 7.92 4.56
N LEU A 57 9.68 7.00 5.50
CA LEU A 57 9.88 5.58 5.23
C LEU A 57 8.65 4.90 4.59
N CYS A 58 7.45 5.30 5.02
CA CYS A 58 6.17 4.87 4.43
C CYS A 58 6.02 5.29 2.95
N ASN A 59 6.89 6.16 2.42
CA ASN A 59 6.91 6.60 1.01
C ASN A 59 8.07 6.00 0.20
N ILE A 60 8.99 5.26 0.84
CA ILE A 60 10.18 4.72 0.17
C ILE A 60 9.87 3.84 -1.04
N PRO A 61 8.85 2.93 -0.99
CA PRO A 61 8.57 2.07 -2.13
C PRO A 61 8.21 2.83 -3.41
N ASP A 62 7.62 4.03 -3.29
CA ASP A 62 7.23 4.87 -4.41
C ASP A 62 8.20 6.01 -4.73
N THR A 63 9.20 6.23 -3.88
CA THR A 63 10.22 7.26 -4.07
C THR A 63 11.57 6.63 -4.37
N SER A 64 12.36 6.33 -3.35
CA SER A 64 13.72 5.81 -3.47
C SER A 64 13.78 4.48 -4.23
N TRP A 65 12.84 3.56 -4.04
CA TRP A 65 12.91 2.27 -4.74
C TRP A 65 12.60 2.39 -6.23
N ARG A 66 11.67 3.27 -6.63
CA ARG A 66 11.38 3.53 -8.04
C ARG A 66 12.51 4.26 -8.77
N SER A 67 13.38 4.99 -8.05
CA SER A 67 14.53 5.67 -8.65
C SER A 67 15.74 4.75 -8.87
N LYS A 68 15.75 3.54 -8.30
CA LYS A 68 16.88 2.58 -8.39
C LYS A 68 16.95 1.79 -9.72
N GLY A 69 16.12 2.12 -10.70
CA GLY A 69 16.20 1.60 -12.07
C GLY A 69 15.10 0.61 -12.46
N PRO A 70 15.08 0.18 -13.74
CA PRO A 70 13.98 -0.60 -14.31
C PRO A 70 13.85 -2.00 -13.71
N GLU A 71 14.95 -2.69 -13.37
CA GLU A 71 14.89 -4.02 -12.76
C GLU A 71 14.16 -4.01 -11.41
N ILE A 72 14.52 -3.06 -10.54
CA ILE A 72 13.86 -2.90 -9.23
C ILE A 72 12.42 -2.45 -9.45
N THR A 73 12.16 -1.54 -10.39
CA THR A 73 10.80 -1.08 -10.69
C THR A 73 9.89 -2.21 -11.17
N ALA A 74 10.40 -3.12 -12.01
CA ALA A 74 9.64 -4.26 -12.52
C ALA A 74 9.23 -5.25 -11.41
N ILE A 75 10.10 -5.43 -10.40
CA ILE A 75 9.80 -6.28 -9.23
C ILE A 75 8.92 -5.54 -8.23
N ASN A 76 9.21 -4.27 -7.96
CA ASN A 76 8.53 -3.46 -6.94
C ASN A 76 7.10 -3.08 -7.34
N GLY A 77 6.88 -2.68 -8.60
CA GLY A 77 5.58 -2.20 -9.09
C GLY A 77 4.41 -3.12 -8.71
N PRO A 78 4.47 -4.42 -9.06
CA PRO A 78 3.36 -5.33 -8.75
C PRO A 78 3.16 -5.66 -7.27
N THR A 79 4.05 -5.22 -6.37
CA THR A 79 3.85 -5.37 -4.92
C THR A 79 2.85 -4.37 -4.32
N HIS A 80 2.32 -3.43 -5.12
CA HIS A 80 1.44 -2.34 -4.65
C HIS A 80 -0.05 -2.65 -4.84
N PHE A 81 -0.43 -3.72 -5.53
CA PHE A 81 -1.83 -3.98 -5.86
C PHE A 81 -2.20 -5.46 -5.79
N ILE A 82 -3.50 -5.72 -5.96
CA ILE A 82 -4.08 -7.01 -6.27
C ILE A 82 -5.16 -6.83 -7.36
N ASP A 83 -5.03 -7.52 -8.49
CA ASP A 83 -5.92 -7.40 -9.65
C ASP A 83 -6.73 -8.69 -9.84
N PRO A 84 -7.76 -8.91 -9.00
CA PRO A 84 -8.43 -10.19 -8.87
C PRO A 84 -9.15 -10.63 -10.16
N GLU A 85 -9.54 -9.68 -11.02
CA GLU A 85 -10.19 -9.95 -12.30
C GLU A 85 -9.28 -10.67 -13.29
N VAL A 86 -7.95 -10.60 -13.14
CA VAL A 86 -7.00 -11.34 -13.99
C VAL A 86 -7.21 -12.85 -13.88
N ILE A 87 -7.56 -13.33 -12.69
CA ILE A 87 -7.83 -14.74 -12.40
C ILE A 87 -9.33 -15.05 -12.28
N GLY A 88 -10.20 -14.06 -12.53
CA GLY A 88 -11.65 -14.23 -12.51
C GLY A 88 -12.25 -14.48 -11.12
N LEU A 89 -11.59 -14.04 -10.05
CA LEU A 89 -12.07 -14.21 -8.67
C LEU A 89 -12.46 -12.86 -8.05
N LEU A 90 -13.18 -12.91 -6.93
CA LEU A 90 -13.29 -11.76 -6.03
C LEU A 90 -12.11 -11.76 -5.05
N PRO A 91 -11.67 -10.60 -4.52
CA PRO A 91 -10.62 -10.56 -3.50
C PRO A 91 -10.86 -11.50 -2.31
N SER A 92 -12.11 -11.69 -1.90
CA SER A 92 -12.48 -12.58 -0.79
C SER A 92 -12.19 -14.05 -1.06
N ASP A 93 -12.17 -14.45 -2.32
CA ASP A 93 -12.15 -15.84 -2.75
C ASP A 93 -10.73 -16.31 -3.12
N ILE A 94 -9.78 -15.37 -3.24
CA ILE A 94 -8.38 -15.66 -3.52
C ILE A 94 -7.74 -16.36 -2.32
N GLY A 95 -7.08 -17.50 -2.59
CA GLY A 95 -6.31 -18.25 -1.59
C GLY A 95 -5.12 -17.45 -1.04
N ILE A 96 -4.64 -17.78 0.16
CA ILE A 96 -3.54 -17.06 0.82
C ILE A 96 -2.16 -17.65 0.57
N ASP A 97 -2.06 -18.73 -0.21
CA ASP A 97 -0.80 -19.40 -0.55
C ASP A 97 -0.35 -18.95 -1.94
N TYR A 98 0.56 -17.98 -1.99
CA TYR A 98 1.00 -17.37 -3.24
C TYR A 98 1.57 -18.39 -4.22
N ARG A 99 2.36 -19.34 -3.72
CA ARG A 99 3.01 -20.34 -4.57
C ARG A 99 1.99 -21.29 -5.21
N LYS A 100 0.95 -21.67 -4.46
CA LYS A 100 -0.17 -22.45 -5.03
C LYS A 100 -0.91 -21.65 -6.09
N LEU A 101 -1.15 -20.36 -5.88
CA LEU A 101 -1.76 -19.50 -6.89
C LEU A 101 -0.90 -19.45 -8.16
N GLN A 102 0.43 -19.30 -8.05
CA GLN A 102 1.32 -19.31 -9.21
C GLN A 102 1.18 -20.60 -10.02
N ILE A 103 1.28 -21.75 -9.34
CA ILE A 103 1.13 -23.07 -9.97
C ILE A 103 -0.25 -23.22 -10.61
N GLU A 104 -1.28 -22.67 -9.97
CA GLU A 104 -2.65 -22.80 -10.44
C GLU A 104 -2.95 -21.91 -11.64
N PHE A 105 -2.47 -20.67 -11.67
CA PHE A 105 -2.94 -19.65 -12.62
C PHE A 105 -1.94 -19.28 -13.71
N GLU A 106 -0.62 -19.43 -13.50
CA GLU A 106 0.34 -19.15 -14.58
C GLU A 106 0.15 -20.13 -15.75
N GLY A 107 0.13 -19.59 -16.98
CA GLY A 107 -0.17 -20.30 -18.21
C GLY A 107 -1.66 -20.49 -18.52
N LYS A 108 -2.57 -20.20 -17.56
CA LYS A 108 -4.01 -20.14 -17.83
C LYS A 108 -4.39 -18.85 -18.54
N ASP A 109 -5.61 -18.81 -19.06
CA ASP A 109 -6.12 -17.64 -19.78
C ASP A 109 -6.38 -16.48 -18.81
N ASN A 110 -5.93 -15.29 -19.18
CA ASN A 110 -6.18 -14.06 -18.43
C ASN A 110 -7.65 -13.66 -18.60
N GLN A 111 -8.39 -13.60 -17.48
CA GLN A 111 -9.83 -13.36 -17.47
C GLN A 111 -10.19 -11.87 -17.64
N TYR A 112 -9.22 -10.96 -17.56
CA TYR A 112 -9.41 -9.52 -17.78
C TYR A 112 -8.94 -9.05 -19.16
N LYS A 113 -7.85 -9.64 -19.68
CA LYS A 113 -7.26 -9.39 -21.01
C LYS A 113 -7.55 -10.57 -21.93
N GLU A 114 -8.72 -10.54 -22.57
CA GLU A 114 -9.19 -11.62 -23.45
C GLU A 114 -8.16 -12.01 -24.52
N GLY A 115 -8.03 -13.31 -24.76
CA GLY A 115 -7.10 -13.86 -25.76
C GLY A 115 -5.63 -13.91 -25.33
N THR A 116 -5.32 -13.55 -24.08
CA THR A 116 -3.96 -13.63 -23.52
C THR A 116 -3.86 -14.68 -22.41
N LYS A 117 -2.63 -15.09 -22.08
CA LYS A 117 -2.32 -15.98 -20.97
C LYS A 117 -1.63 -15.21 -19.86
N ILE A 118 -1.81 -15.67 -18.62
CA ILE A 118 -1.10 -15.15 -17.46
C ILE A 118 0.34 -15.66 -17.55
N MET A 119 1.26 -14.79 -17.92
CA MET A 119 2.68 -15.12 -18.07
C MET A 119 3.44 -15.00 -16.76
N SER A 120 3.03 -14.07 -15.90
CA SER A 120 3.57 -13.88 -14.56
C SER A 120 2.44 -13.49 -13.63
N LEU A 121 2.18 -14.32 -12.61
CA LEU A 121 1.18 -13.98 -11.62
C LEU A 121 1.58 -12.74 -10.84
N HIS A 122 2.88 -12.57 -10.56
CA HIS A 122 3.38 -11.37 -9.90
C HIS A 122 3.04 -10.11 -10.67
N ARG A 123 3.38 -10.06 -11.97
CA ARG A 123 3.18 -8.87 -12.79
C ARG A 123 1.71 -8.58 -13.07
N GLU A 124 0.86 -9.60 -13.14
CA GLU A 124 -0.53 -9.43 -13.60
C GLU A 124 -1.55 -9.44 -12.46
N LEU A 125 -1.42 -10.32 -11.46
CA LEU A 125 -2.29 -10.31 -10.28
C LEU A 125 -1.78 -9.34 -9.22
N GLY A 126 -0.47 -9.14 -9.08
CA GLY A 126 0.10 -8.38 -7.97
C GLY A 126 0.21 -9.18 -6.67
N SER A 127 0.75 -8.54 -5.62
CA SER A 127 1.16 -9.28 -4.41
C SER A 127 1.12 -8.50 -3.08
N VAL A 128 0.37 -7.39 -3.01
CA VAL A 128 0.39 -6.47 -1.86
C VAL A 128 0.13 -7.13 -0.49
N TRP A 129 -0.67 -8.20 -0.44
CA TRP A 129 -0.97 -8.91 0.82
C TRP A 129 0.22 -9.65 1.40
N TRP A 130 0.93 -10.40 0.56
CA TRP A 130 2.12 -11.16 0.95
C TRP A 130 3.30 -10.24 1.22
N ARG A 131 3.34 -9.08 0.56
CA ARG A 131 4.32 -8.04 0.83
C ARG A 131 4.27 -7.55 2.27
N VAL A 132 3.07 -7.34 2.83
CA VAL A 132 2.93 -6.97 4.26
C VAL A 132 3.36 -8.11 5.19
N ASP A 133 2.99 -9.36 4.90
CA ASP A 133 3.43 -10.51 5.70
C ASP A 133 4.96 -10.62 5.78
N GLN A 134 5.65 -10.38 4.66
CA GLN A 134 7.10 -10.33 4.62
C GLN A 134 7.67 -9.30 5.62
N PHE A 135 7.14 -8.09 5.67
CA PHE A 135 7.60 -7.08 6.63
C PHE A 135 7.22 -7.39 8.07
N VAL A 136 6.09 -8.05 8.31
CA VAL A 136 5.75 -8.58 9.64
C VAL A 136 6.80 -9.59 10.10
N ARG A 137 7.16 -10.58 9.27
CA ARG A 137 8.18 -11.58 9.58
C ARG A 137 9.54 -10.93 9.84
N ARG A 138 9.98 -10.04 8.95
CA ARG A 138 11.26 -9.31 9.12
C ARG A 138 11.27 -8.47 10.40
N GLY A 139 10.17 -7.80 10.72
CA GLY A 139 10.01 -7.08 11.98
C GLY A 139 10.17 -8.00 13.20
N LEU A 140 9.53 -9.17 13.19
CA LEU A 140 9.66 -10.16 14.27
C LEU A 140 11.11 -10.65 14.41
N ASP A 141 11.78 -10.94 13.30
CA ASP A 141 13.16 -11.42 13.29
C ASP A 141 14.11 -10.40 13.91
N PHE A 142 14.08 -9.14 13.45
CA PHE A 142 14.96 -8.09 13.97
C PHE A 142 14.66 -7.71 15.42
N ALA A 143 13.39 -7.69 15.81
CA ALA A 143 13.03 -7.46 17.20
C ALA A 143 13.52 -8.58 18.12
N GLY A 144 13.47 -9.85 17.65
CA GLY A 144 14.04 -10.99 18.36
C GLY A 144 15.57 -10.98 18.46
N ILE A 145 16.27 -10.39 17.50
CA ILE A 145 17.73 -10.17 17.61
C ILE A 145 18.01 -9.07 18.64
N ALA A 146 17.25 -7.96 18.62
CA ALA A 146 17.42 -6.87 19.56
C ALA A 146 17.18 -7.30 21.02
N GLU A 147 16.19 -8.16 21.26
CA GLU A 147 15.89 -8.69 22.60
C GLU A 147 17.08 -9.46 23.22
N LYS A 148 17.84 -10.20 22.40
CA LYS A 148 19.00 -10.99 22.82
C LYS A 148 20.32 -10.22 22.83
N ALA A 149 20.36 -9.07 22.17
CA ALA A 149 21.58 -8.30 21.98
C ALA A 149 21.97 -7.51 23.24
N LYS A 150 23.28 -7.28 23.42
CA LYS A 150 23.78 -6.38 24.46
C LYS A 150 23.31 -4.96 24.14
N LYS A 151 22.57 -4.36 25.08
CA LYS A 151 22.12 -2.97 25.00
C LYS A 151 23.30 -2.00 25.16
N PRO A 152 23.25 -0.82 24.54
CA PRO A 152 24.26 0.21 24.76
C PRO A 152 24.22 0.68 26.22
N THR A 153 25.40 0.87 26.81
CA THR A 153 25.59 1.26 28.22
C THR A 153 26.19 2.66 28.37
N ASN A 154 26.66 3.25 27.28
CA ASN A 154 27.27 4.57 27.25
C ASN A 154 27.01 5.24 25.90
N ARG A 155 27.24 6.55 25.83
CA ARG A 155 26.98 7.36 24.63
C ARG A 155 27.74 6.88 23.38
N GLY A 156 28.92 6.29 23.54
CA GLY A 156 29.68 5.71 22.42
C GLY A 156 28.94 4.51 21.81
N GLU A 157 28.53 3.56 22.66
CA GLU A 157 27.73 2.40 22.23
C GLU A 157 26.35 2.81 21.71
N GLU A 158 25.72 3.86 22.25
CA GLU A 158 24.43 4.38 21.75
C GLU A 158 24.50 4.87 20.29
N GLN A 159 25.68 5.28 19.82
CA GLN A 159 25.92 5.76 18.45
C GLN A 159 26.68 4.74 17.58
N ASP A 160 26.99 3.56 18.10
CA ASP A 160 27.69 2.53 17.34
C ASP A 160 26.71 1.74 16.47
N ASP A 161 26.70 2.02 15.18
CA ASP A 161 25.85 1.32 14.19
C ASP A 161 26.23 -0.15 13.98
N LYS A 162 27.39 -0.59 14.50
CA LYS A 162 27.82 -2.00 14.47
C LYS A 162 27.36 -2.76 15.70
N LEU A 163 26.87 -2.07 16.74
CA LEU A 163 26.29 -2.73 17.89
C LEU A 163 25.04 -3.50 17.46
N ALA A 164 25.01 -4.81 17.69
CA ALA A 164 23.93 -5.68 17.24
C ALA A 164 22.54 -5.19 17.67
N PHE A 165 22.43 -4.62 18.87
CA PHE A 165 21.19 -4.00 19.36
C PHE A 165 20.75 -2.82 18.48
N ASN A 166 21.64 -1.86 18.21
CA ASN A 166 21.33 -0.69 17.40
C ASN A 166 20.98 -1.07 15.96
N GLN A 167 21.78 -1.96 15.36
CA GLN A 167 21.52 -2.46 14.01
C GLN A 167 20.15 -3.13 13.91
N SER A 168 19.78 -3.95 14.91
CA SER A 168 18.52 -4.67 14.91
C SER A 168 17.32 -3.75 15.12
N ILE A 169 17.41 -2.76 16.01
CA ILE A 169 16.33 -1.77 16.16
C ILE A 169 16.20 -0.88 14.93
N TYR A 170 17.32 -0.50 14.30
CA TYR A 170 17.31 0.24 13.03
C TYR A 170 16.59 -0.54 11.94
N GLU A 171 16.98 -1.81 11.73
CA GLU A 171 16.35 -2.67 10.72
C GLU A 171 14.88 -2.93 11.05
N TRP A 172 14.55 -3.22 12.31
CA TRP A 172 13.16 -3.33 12.75
C TRP A 172 12.35 -2.09 12.34
N MET A 173 12.83 -0.91 12.71
CA MET A 173 12.19 0.39 12.43
C MET A 173 11.98 0.62 10.94
N VAL A 174 13.00 0.38 10.11
CA VAL A 174 12.91 0.51 8.65
C VAL A 174 11.85 -0.43 8.08
N ASN A 175 11.87 -1.70 8.48
CA ASN A 175 10.93 -2.71 7.98
C ASN A 175 9.49 -2.44 8.41
N VAL A 176 9.25 -2.10 9.68
CA VAL A 176 7.89 -1.81 10.15
C VAL A 176 7.35 -0.51 9.57
N ALA A 177 8.19 0.49 9.30
CA ALA A 177 7.74 1.71 8.65
C ALA A 177 7.40 1.47 7.16
N ILE A 178 8.25 0.79 6.41
CA ILE A 178 8.00 0.45 5.00
C ILE A 178 6.73 -0.40 4.84
N MET A 179 6.43 -1.29 5.80
CA MET A 179 5.16 -2.03 5.84
C MET A 179 3.92 -1.12 5.73
N GLY A 180 3.99 0.09 6.30
CA GLY A 180 2.89 1.04 6.29
C GLY A 180 2.49 1.51 4.89
N HIS A 181 3.42 1.46 3.93
CA HIS A 181 3.14 1.72 2.53
C HIS A 181 2.11 0.73 1.98
N PHE A 182 2.45 -0.56 2.02
CA PHE A 182 1.64 -1.64 1.46
C PHE A 182 0.32 -1.84 2.20
N VAL A 183 0.27 -1.57 3.52
CA VAL A 183 -1.00 -1.52 4.25
C VAL A 183 -1.90 -0.41 3.71
N GLY A 184 -1.33 0.78 3.47
CA GLY A 184 -2.01 1.90 2.83
C GLY A 184 -2.65 1.50 1.51
N ASP A 185 -1.88 0.89 0.62
CA ASP A 185 -2.33 0.49 -0.71
C ASP A 185 -3.48 -0.47 -0.71
N ALA A 186 -3.45 -1.46 0.18
CA ALA A 186 -4.54 -2.42 0.28
C ALA A 186 -5.88 -1.77 0.66
N SER A 187 -5.88 -0.55 1.22
CA SER A 187 -7.11 0.20 1.46
C SER A 187 -7.56 1.10 0.30
N GLN A 188 -6.72 1.35 -0.70
CA GLN A 188 -7.04 2.15 -1.87
C GLN A 188 -7.92 1.28 -2.81
N PRO A 189 -9.20 1.61 -3.07
CA PRO A 189 -10.09 0.79 -3.88
C PRO A 189 -9.56 0.40 -5.27
N LEU A 190 -8.82 1.31 -5.92
CA LEU A 190 -8.25 1.13 -7.26
C LEU A 190 -7.00 0.24 -7.26
N HIS A 191 -6.45 -0.10 -6.10
CA HIS A 191 -5.37 -1.10 -5.95
C HIS A 191 -5.91 -2.52 -5.79
N SER A 192 -7.21 -2.70 -5.96
CA SER A 192 -7.91 -3.99 -5.83
C SER A 192 -8.73 -4.33 -7.08
N THR A 193 -8.33 -3.81 -8.25
CA THR A 193 -9.02 -4.01 -9.53
C THR A 193 -8.10 -3.80 -10.72
N ALA A 194 -8.22 -4.67 -11.72
CA ALA A 194 -7.51 -4.52 -12.99
C ALA A 194 -7.97 -3.30 -13.83
N ASP A 195 -9.16 -2.72 -13.57
CA ASP A 195 -9.57 -1.40 -14.11
C ASP A 195 -9.12 -0.24 -13.19
N TYR A 196 -7.89 -0.33 -12.67
CA TYR A 196 -7.34 0.59 -11.66
C TYR A 196 -7.46 2.06 -12.07
N ASP A 197 -7.35 2.38 -13.36
CA ASP A 197 -7.47 3.76 -13.85
C ASP A 197 -8.86 4.13 -14.38
N GLY A 198 -9.85 3.25 -14.21
CA GLY A 198 -11.28 3.52 -14.43
C GLY A 198 -11.71 3.67 -15.89
N TYR A 199 -10.91 3.19 -16.86
CA TYR A 199 -11.22 3.37 -18.28
C TYR A 199 -12.46 2.59 -18.72
N LYS A 200 -12.68 1.36 -18.21
CA LYS A 200 -13.88 0.59 -18.55
C LYS A 200 -15.15 1.25 -17.99
N ALA A 201 -15.03 2.01 -16.90
CA ALA A 201 -16.13 2.77 -16.31
C ALA A 201 -16.35 4.16 -16.93
N GLY A 202 -15.50 4.61 -17.86
CA GLY A 202 -15.56 5.99 -18.40
C GLY A 202 -14.92 7.05 -17.49
N HIS A 203 -14.16 6.62 -16.48
CA HIS A 203 -13.48 7.44 -15.48
C HIS A 203 -11.95 7.46 -15.67
N GLY A 204 -11.43 7.16 -16.87
CA GLY A 204 -10.00 7.10 -17.20
C GLY A 204 -9.16 8.22 -16.56
N GLY A 205 -8.12 7.88 -15.80
CA GLY A 205 -7.30 8.84 -15.05
C GLY A 205 -7.77 9.09 -13.60
N ILE A 206 -8.73 8.30 -13.09
CA ILE A 206 -9.24 8.46 -11.72
C ILE A 206 -8.20 8.00 -10.68
N HIS A 207 -7.27 7.11 -11.04
CA HIS A 207 -6.28 6.56 -10.11
C HIS A 207 -5.45 7.66 -9.47
N SER A 208 -4.64 8.33 -10.28
CA SER A 208 -3.78 9.42 -9.81
C SER A 208 -4.60 10.61 -9.29
N PHE A 209 -5.81 10.82 -9.84
CA PHE A 209 -6.68 11.89 -9.38
C PHE A 209 -7.18 11.64 -7.94
N TYR A 210 -7.58 10.43 -7.59
CA TYR A 210 -8.09 10.12 -6.27
C TYR A 210 -6.99 10.14 -5.21
N GLU A 211 -5.82 9.60 -5.53
CA GLU A 211 -4.72 9.43 -4.57
C GLU A 211 -3.87 10.68 -4.35
N ASP A 212 -3.70 11.50 -5.38
CA ASP A 212 -2.91 12.74 -5.30
C ASP A 212 -3.80 13.96 -5.27
N VAL A 213 -4.54 14.22 -6.34
CA VAL A 213 -5.26 15.49 -6.51
C VAL A 213 -6.31 15.65 -5.42
N ALA A 214 -7.18 14.66 -5.23
CA ALA A 214 -8.26 14.73 -4.25
C ALA A 214 -7.75 14.71 -2.80
N VAL A 215 -6.60 14.08 -2.51
CA VAL A 215 -5.97 14.10 -1.17
C VAL A 215 -5.33 15.46 -0.92
N ASN A 216 -4.63 16.03 -1.90
CA ASN A 216 -3.96 17.31 -1.79
C ASN A 216 -4.93 18.49 -1.63
N HIS A 217 -6.17 18.34 -2.10
CA HIS A 217 -7.24 19.33 -1.87
C HIS A 217 -7.78 19.36 -0.44
N GLN A 218 -7.45 18.38 0.41
CA GLN A 218 -7.92 18.37 1.79
C GLN A 218 -7.10 19.32 2.67
N ASP A 219 -7.72 19.87 3.69
CA ASP A 219 -7.03 20.64 4.74
C ASP A 219 -6.28 19.73 5.74
N GLU A 220 -5.61 20.33 6.71
CA GLU A 220 -4.81 19.65 7.75
C GLU A 220 -5.64 18.73 8.66
N ARG A 221 -6.95 18.96 8.75
CA ARG A 221 -7.83 18.16 9.62
C ARG A 221 -8.00 16.73 9.10
N LEU A 222 -7.63 16.44 7.85
CA LEU A 222 -7.66 15.08 7.30
C LEU A 222 -6.93 14.11 8.22
N THR A 223 -5.70 14.42 8.64
CA THR A 223 -4.89 13.53 9.52
C THR A 223 -5.61 13.26 10.84
N LEU A 224 -6.21 14.29 11.46
CA LEU A 224 -6.96 14.15 12.69
C LEU A 224 -8.19 13.24 12.52
N GLU A 225 -8.93 13.40 11.43
CA GLU A 225 -10.10 12.57 11.14
C GLU A 225 -9.71 11.11 10.86
N VAL A 226 -8.58 10.87 10.18
CA VAL A 226 -8.03 9.51 10.00
C VAL A 226 -7.63 8.89 11.34
N ILE A 227 -7.01 9.65 12.26
CA ILE A 227 -6.69 9.17 13.62
C ILE A 227 -7.98 8.79 14.37
N GLN A 228 -9.01 9.62 14.29
CA GLN A 228 -10.29 9.37 14.96
C GLN A 228 -10.96 8.11 14.43
N GLU A 229 -10.97 7.92 13.11
CA GLU A 229 -11.54 6.73 12.49
C GLU A 229 -10.74 5.47 12.85
N ALA A 230 -9.41 5.53 12.79
CA ALA A 230 -8.56 4.40 13.16
C ALA A 230 -8.79 3.95 14.61
N ARG A 231 -8.84 4.90 15.56
CA ARG A 231 -9.14 4.63 16.96
C ARG A 231 -10.55 4.08 17.16
N ARG A 232 -11.54 4.55 16.41
CA ARG A 232 -12.91 4.03 16.45
C ARG A 232 -12.94 2.54 16.07
N LEU A 233 -12.31 2.19 14.95
CA LEU A 233 -12.24 0.81 14.45
C LEU A 233 -11.48 -0.12 15.42
N LEU A 234 -10.34 0.34 15.94
CA LEU A 234 -9.57 -0.39 16.97
C LEU A 234 -10.39 -0.63 18.23
N LYS A 235 -11.05 0.41 18.76
CA LYS A 235 -11.91 0.31 19.94
C LYS A 235 -13.08 -0.65 19.70
N GLN A 236 -13.68 -0.63 18.52
CA GLN A 236 -14.76 -1.54 18.14
C GLN A 236 -14.27 -3.01 18.14
N ALA A 237 -13.07 -3.28 17.62
CA ALA A 237 -12.49 -4.61 17.61
C ALA A 237 -12.08 -5.09 19.02
N GLU A 238 -11.50 -4.19 19.83
CA GLU A 238 -11.05 -4.49 21.18
C GLU A 238 -12.22 -4.82 22.12
N THR A 239 -13.27 -3.99 22.09
CA THR A 239 -14.45 -4.12 22.97
C THR A 239 -15.38 -5.28 22.57
N LEU A 240 -15.17 -5.89 21.40
CA LEU A 240 -15.97 -7.02 20.93
C LEU A 240 -15.64 -8.30 21.74
N PRO A 241 -16.62 -8.91 22.43
CA PRO A 241 -16.40 -10.14 23.19
C PRO A 241 -15.86 -11.26 22.31
N LYS A 242 -14.94 -12.09 22.83
CA LYS A 242 -14.31 -13.19 22.05
C LYS A 242 -15.33 -14.08 21.33
N THR A 243 -16.46 -14.39 21.97
CA THR A 243 -17.55 -15.20 21.40
C THR A 243 -18.28 -14.55 20.22
N LYS A 244 -18.11 -13.24 20.02
CA LYS A 244 -18.71 -12.44 18.94
C LYS A 244 -17.70 -12.00 17.88
N ARG A 245 -16.42 -12.35 17.99
CA ARG A 245 -15.35 -11.99 17.04
C ARG A 245 -15.37 -12.85 15.76
N ASP A 246 -16.55 -12.99 15.17
CA ASP A 246 -16.73 -13.64 13.87
C ASP A 246 -16.54 -12.59 12.76
N PRO A 247 -15.48 -12.68 11.92
CA PRO A 247 -15.23 -11.72 10.85
C PRO A 247 -16.40 -11.62 9.85
N ALA A 248 -17.11 -12.73 9.57
CA ALA A 248 -18.22 -12.73 8.63
C ALA A 248 -19.42 -11.91 9.12
N LYS A 249 -19.61 -11.83 10.44
CA LYS A 249 -20.67 -11.05 11.10
C LYS A 249 -20.28 -9.61 11.40
N ASN A 250 -18.98 -9.30 11.39
CA ASN A 250 -18.44 -7.97 11.70
C ASN A 250 -17.66 -7.40 10.52
N LYS A 251 -18.29 -7.37 9.33
CA LYS A 251 -17.65 -7.05 8.05
C LYS A 251 -16.79 -5.79 8.09
N GLU A 252 -17.28 -4.72 8.73
CA GLU A 252 -16.57 -3.44 8.83
C GLU A 252 -15.16 -3.56 9.44
N ILE A 253 -14.98 -4.42 10.45
CA ILE A 253 -13.72 -4.61 11.18
C ILE A 253 -13.13 -6.01 10.95
N ALA A 254 -13.61 -6.77 9.96
CA ALA A 254 -13.21 -8.15 9.72
C ALA A 254 -11.67 -8.31 9.63
N PHE A 255 -11.01 -7.34 8.98
CA PHE A 255 -9.54 -7.28 8.84
C PHE A 255 -8.80 -7.14 10.18
N LEU A 256 -9.43 -6.57 11.23
CA LEU A 256 -8.85 -6.49 12.57
C LEU A 256 -9.05 -7.76 13.39
N LEU A 257 -10.02 -8.60 13.02
CA LEU A 257 -10.42 -9.80 13.77
C LEU A 257 -9.68 -11.09 13.34
N LEU A 258 -9.06 -11.08 12.16
CA LEU A 258 -8.30 -12.20 11.64
C LEU A 258 -6.92 -12.32 12.31
N GLU A 259 -6.27 -13.49 12.22
CA GLU A 259 -4.94 -13.69 12.80
C GLU A 259 -3.81 -13.64 11.76
N ASN A 260 -3.96 -14.25 10.59
CA ASN A 260 -2.89 -14.28 9.61
C ASN A 260 -2.74 -12.90 8.92
N PRO A 261 -1.52 -12.31 8.80
CA PRO A 261 -1.33 -11.01 8.14
C PRO A 261 -1.88 -10.96 6.70
N VAL A 262 -1.69 -12.01 5.90
CA VAL A 262 -2.22 -12.10 4.53
C VAL A 262 -3.76 -12.10 4.54
N GLU A 263 -4.39 -12.82 5.47
CA GLU A 263 -5.86 -12.79 5.61
C GLU A 263 -6.38 -11.42 6.01
N LYS A 264 -5.69 -10.71 6.92
CA LYS A 264 -6.04 -9.34 7.31
C LYS A 264 -5.99 -8.40 6.10
N MET A 265 -4.92 -8.49 5.31
CA MET A 265 -4.72 -7.70 4.10
C MET A 265 -5.78 -8.02 3.03
N ARG A 266 -6.08 -9.30 2.80
CA ARG A 266 -7.17 -9.73 1.91
C ARG A 266 -8.52 -9.16 2.34
N ALA A 267 -8.84 -9.21 3.62
CA ALA A 267 -10.09 -8.64 4.14
C ALA A 267 -10.13 -7.12 4.00
N LEU A 268 -9.00 -6.43 4.16
CA LEU A 268 -8.89 -4.98 3.93
C LEU A 268 -9.15 -4.64 2.44
N SER A 269 -8.45 -5.32 1.51
CA SER A 269 -8.66 -5.13 0.07
C SER A 269 -10.08 -5.51 -0.37
N THR A 270 -10.69 -6.53 0.24
CA THR A 270 -12.09 -6.90 -0.04
C THR A 270 -13.04 -5.75 0.31
N LEU A 271 -12.85 -5.10 1.47
CA LEU A 271 -13.65 -3.95 1.86
C LEU A 271 -13.43 -2.75 0.95
N SER A 272 -12.18 -2.52 0.52
CA SER A 272 -11.82 -1.40 -0.34
C SER A 272 -12.31 -1.60 -1.77
N ALA A 273 -12.20 -2.80 -2.34
CA ALA A 273 -12.81 -3.14 -3.62
C ALA A 273 -14.34 -2.91 -3.60
N GLY A 274 -15.00 -3.25 -2.48
CA GLY A 274 -16.42 -2.99 -2.28
C GLY A 274 -16.82 -1.50 -2.26
N ASP A 275 -15.86 -0.60 -2.04
CA ASP A 275 -16.08 0.85 -2.04
C ASP A 275 -15.86 1.51 -3.42
N LEU A 276 -15.40 0.75 -4.42
CA LEU A 276 -15.16 1.26 -5.78
C LEU A 276 -16.40 1.90 -6.42
N PRO A 277 -17.63 1.33 -6.35
CA PRO A 277 -18.81 1.99 -6.89
C PRO A 277 -19.12 3.33 -6.21
N ALA A 278 -18.85 3.45 -4.92
CA ALA A 278 -19.03 4.70 -4.18
C ALA A 278 -17.99 5.74 -4.62
N LEU A 279 -16.75 5.33 -4.86
CA LEU A 279 -15.69 6.18 -5.38
C LEU A 279 -16.03 6.75 -6.76
N LEU A 280 -16.40 5.88 -7.72
CA LEU A 280 -16.80 6.28 -9.07
C LEU A 280 -18.02 7.21 -9.04
N LYS A 281 -18.96 6.97 -8.13
CA LYS A 281 -20.12 7.86 -7.96
C LYS A 281 -19.73 9.27 -7.50
N VAL A 282 -18.67 9.42 -6.70
CA VAL A 282 -18.16 10.73 -6.26
C VAL A 282 -17.39 11.42 -7.38
N ASP A 283 -16.71 10.68 -8.25
CA ASP A 283 -15.98 11.22 -9.40
C ASP A 283 -16.91 11.76 -10.51
N LYS A 284 -17.37 13.00 -10.35
CA LYS A 284 -18.24 13.66 -11.33
C LYS A 284 -17.43 14.16 -12.54
N VAL A 285 -17.21 13.27 -13.50
CA VAL A 285 -16.59 13.62 -14.79
C VAL A 285 -17.47 14.58 -15.60
N LYS A 286 -16.84 15.57 -16.23
CA LYS A 286 -17.47 16.48 -17.20
C LYS A 286 -17.63 15.81 -18.56
N LYS A 287 -16.61 15.04 -18.95
CA LYS A 287 -16.57 14.25 -20.18
C LYS A 287 -15.97 12.88 -19.85
N PRO A 288 -16.65 11.78 -20.17
CA PRO A 288 -16.11 10.44 -19.94
C PRO A 288 -14.81 10.21 -20.72
N SER A 289 -13.96 9.32 -20.19
CA SER A 289 -12.78 8.82 -20.90
C SER A 289 -13.17 8.01 -22.13
N SER A 290 -12.23 7.86 -23.06
CA SER A 290 -12.39 6.97 -24.21
C SER A 290 -11.16 6.11 -24.44
N VAL A 291 -11.40 4.94 -25.02
CA VAL A 291 -10.37 4.03 -25.53
C VAL A 291 -10.68 3.78 -26.99
N GLN A 292 -9.71 4.05 -27.86
CA GLN A 292 -9.81 3.81 -29.30
C GLN A 292 -8.68 2.86 -29.71
N ASN A 293 -8.96 1.97 -30.65
CA ASN A 293 -7.92 1.13 -31.24
C ASN A 293 -7.52 1.72 -32.59
N ASP A 294 -6.28 2.15 -32.72
CA ASP A 294 -5.69 2.57 -34.00
C ASP A 294 -4.55 1.62 -34.37
N LYS A 295 -4.76 0.79 -35.39
CA LYS A 295 -3.78 -0.16 -35.93
C LYS A 295 -3.15 -1.08 -34.87
N GLY A 296 -3.95 -1.54 -33.91
CA GLY A 296 -3.49 -2.42 -32.83
C GLY A 296 -2.90 -1.69 -31.62
N MET A 297 -2.86 -0.36 -31.63
CA MET A 297 -2.49 0.46 -30.47
C MET A 297 -3.75 1.00 -29.79
N GLU A 298 -3.88 0.75 -28.48
CA GLU A 298 -4.91 1.44 -27.68
C GLU A 298 -4.49 2.89 -27.44
N ILE A 299 -5.26 3.83 -27.98
CA ILE A 299 -5.20 5.25 -27.66
C ILE A 299 -6.21 5.53 -26.56
N ARG A 300 -5.70 5.90 -25.39
CA ARG A 300 -6.49 6.23 -24.21
C ARG A 300 -6.58 7.74 -24.03
N THR A 301 -7.80 8.26 -23.94
CA THR A 301 -8.08 9.65 -23.58
C THR A 301 -8.71 9.68 -22.20
N ALA A 302 -8.04 10.33 -21.24
CA ALA A 302 -8.54 10.46 -19.88
C ALA A 302 -9.87 11.25 -19.82
N ALA A 303 -10.66 11.01 -18.78
CA ALA A 303 -11.88 11.77 -18.54
C ALA A 303 -11.53 13.20 -18.12
N GLU A 304 -12.34 14.17 -18.57
CA GLU A 304 -12.19 15.55 -18.15
C GLU A 304 -12.94 15.74 -16.82
N ARG A 305 -12.25 16.19 -15.78
CA ARG A 305 -12.79 16.35 -14.43
C ARG A 305 -12.22 17.59 -13.75
N GLU A 306 -12.98 18.14 -12.82
CA GLU A 306 -12.54 19.20 -11.91
C GLU A 306 -13.04 18.88 -10.50
N ILE A 307 -12.25 19.22 -9.49
CA ILE A 307 -12.63 19.02 -8.10
C ILE A 307 -13.42 20.22 -7.57
N THR A 308 -14.73 20.04 -7.45
CA THR A 308 -15.59 21.04 -6.80
C THR A 308 -15.48 20.95 -5.27
N PRO A 309 -15.81 22.00 -4.50
CA PRO A 309 -15.84 21.93 -3.04
C PRO A 309 -16.74 20.81 -2.48
N LYS A 310 -17.87 20.54 -3.16
CA LYS A 310 -18.76 19.43 -2.80
C LYS A 310 -18.08 18.08 -3.02
N MET A 311 -17.42 17.91 -4.16
CA MET A 311 -16.69 16.69 -4.51
C MET A 311 -15.51 16.46 -3.56
N ALA A 312 -14.74 17.50 -3.21
CA ALA A 312 -13.68 17.42 -2.20
C ALA A 312 -14.22 16.92 -0.84
N LYS A 313 -15.37 17.42 -0.39
CA LYS A 313 -16.02 16.96 0.85
C LYS A 313 -16.48 15.50 0.79
N GLU A 314 -17.01 15.04 -0.33
CA GLU A 314 -17.42 13.64 -0.48
C GLU A 314 -16.21 12.70 -0.59
N PHE A 315 -15.15 13.10 -1.31
CA PHE A 315 -13.89 12.35 -1.31
C PHE A 315 -13.27 12.25 0.07
N ARG A 316 -13.31 13.32 0.87
CA ARG A 316 -12.80 13.30 2.24
C ARG A 316 -13.41 12.19 3.08
N LYS A 317 -14.72 11.95 2.97
CA LYS A 317 -15.40 10.86 3.69
C LYS A 317 -14.84 9.50 3.29
N LEU A 318 -14.61 9.28 2.00
CA LEU A 318 -14.00 8.04 1.49
C LEU A 318 -12.53 7.92 1.91
N GLN A 319 -11.75 9.00 1.83
CA GLN A 319 -10.35 9.04 2.24
C GLN A 319 -10.20 8.73 3.73
N VAL A 320 -11.00 9.37 4.60
CA VAL A 320 -11.00 9.08 6.05
C VAL A 320 -11.35 7.62 6.31
N LYS A 321 -12.35 7.08 5.61
CA LYS A 321 -12.73 5.66 5.72
C LYS A 321 -11.60 4.72 5.30
N HIS A 322 -11.01 4.93 4.13
CA HIS A 322 -9.98 4.03 3.58
C HIS A 322 -8.66 4.15 4.36
N MET A 323 -8.15 5.37 4.53
CA MET A 323 -6.93 5.61 5.30
C MET A 323 -7.10 5.24 6.78
N GLY A 324 -8.29 5.41 7.35
CA GLY A 324 -8.60 5.04 8.73
C GLY A 324 -8.54 3.52 8.95
N ARG A 325 -9.04 2.72 7.99
CA ARG A 325 -8.87 1.26 8.01
C ARG A 325 -7.39 0.86 7.94
N SER A 326 -6.62 1.48 7.05
CA SER A 326 -5.18 1.25 6.95
C SER A 326 -4.44 1.61 8.22
N ALA A 327 -4.70 2.79 8.79
CA ALA A 327 -4.07 3.25 10.00
C ALA A 327 -4.41 2.34 11.20
N ALA A 328 -5.66 1.86 11.29
CA ALA A 328 -6.07 0.88 12.29
C ALA A 328 -5.33 -0.46 12.13
N LEU A 329 -5.27 -1.01 10.91
CA LEU A 329 -4.57 -2.27 10.65
C LEU A 329 -3.07 -2.12 10.92
N LEU A 330 -2.46 -1.03 10.45
CA LEU A 330 -1.03 -0.75 10.62
C LEU A 330 -0.66 -0.63 12.11
N ALA A 331 -1.45 0.11 12.89
CA ALA A 331 -1.25 0.22 14.34
C ALA A 331 -1.38 -1.15 15.05
N GLN A 332 -2.31 -2.00 14.60
CA GLN A 332 -2.48 -3.36 15.12
C GLN A 332 -1.29 -4.26 14.73
N LEU A 333 -0.79 -4.17 13.51
CA LEU A 333 0.36 -4.95 13.04
C LEU A 333 1.65 -4.53 13.76
N TRP A 334 1.89 -3.23 13.96
CA TRP A 334 3.01 -2.75 14.76
C TRP A 334 2.95 -3.24 16.20
N SER A 335 1.78 -3.10 16.85
CA SER A 335 1.56 -3.63 18.21
C SER A 335 1.84 -5.13 18.27
N ARG A 336 1.35 -5.90 17.29
CA ARG A 336 1.58 -7.34 17.20
C ARG A 336 3.05 -7.70 17.05
N VAL A 337 3.79 -7.04 16.17
CA VAL A 337 5.24 -7.29 16.00
C VAL A 337 5.96 -7.01 17.32
N TYR A 338 5.69 -5.86 17.93
CA TYR A 338 6.30 -5.45 19.19
C TYR A 338 5.98 -6.44 20.33
N GLU A 339 4.72 -6.80 20.52
CA GLU A 339 4.29 -7.72 21.58
C GLU A 339 4.85 -9.14 21.39
N ARG A 340 4.78 -9.69 20.17
CA ARG A 340 5.26 -11.05 19.90
C ARG A 340 6.77 -11.18 19.96
N SER A 341 7.49 -10.08 19.83
CA SER A 341 8.95 -10.02 20.02
C SER A 341 9.38 -9.83 21.49
N GLY A 342 8.44 -9.92 22.45
CA GLY A 342 8.77 -9.77 23.87
C GLY A 342 8.92 -8.33 24.32
N LYS A 343 8.39 -7.35 23.57
CA LYS A 343 8.45 -5.91 23.87
C LYS A 343 9.91 -5.42 24.02
N PRO A 344 10.71 -5.41 22.94
CA PRO A 344 12.10 -4.99 22.99
C PRO A 344 12.24 -3.59 23.60
N ASP A 345 13.34 -3.36 24.32
CA ASP A 345 13.58 -2.11 25.02
C ASP A 345 13.95 -0.97 24.07
N LEU A 346 12.93 -0.40 23.42
CA LEU A 346 13.11 0.67 22.42
C LEU A 346 13.73 1.95 23.02
N ALA A 347 13.65 2.16 24.34
CA ALA A 347 14.21 3.34 25.01
C ALA A 347 15.74 3.34 25.02
N SER A 348 16.36 2.15 24.93
CA SER A 348 17.81 2.00 24.81
C SER A 348 18.35 2.41 23.42
N TYR A 349 17.49 2.54 22.40
CA TYR A 349 17.92 2.95 21.06
C TYR A 349 17.96 4.48 20.92
N LYS A 350 19.16 5.05 20.90
CA LYS A 350 19.41 6.50 20.81
C LYS A 350 20.31 6.92 19.65
N ALA A 351 20.53 6.04 18.67
CA ALA A 351 21.32 6.35 17.49
C ALA A 351 20.68 7.48 16.69
N TYR A 352 21.50 8.43 16.20
CA TYR A 352 21.04 9.54 15.35
C TYR A 352 20.83 9.15 13.88
N ARG A 353 21.11 7.90 13.51
CA ARG A 353 21.03 7.42 12.13
C ARG A 353 19.63 7.60 11.55
N TYR A 354 19.55 8.27 10.41
CA TYR A 354 18.32 8.48 9.66
C TYR A 354 18.33 7.66 8.36
N PRO A 355 17.32 6.79 8.11
CA PRO A 355 17.25 5.94 6.92
C PRO A 355 16.71 6.71 5.70
N HIS A 356 17.55 7.53 5.07
CA HIS A 356 17.13 8.32 3.91
C HIS A 356 16.77 7.48 2.67
N GLU A 357 17.60 6.49 2.35
CA GLU A 357 17.45 5.66 1.15
C GLU A 357 17.76 4.19 1.46
N PRO A 358 16.93 3.53 2.30
CA PRO A 358 17.15 2.13 2.63
C PRO A 358 17.13 1.26 1.36
N ASP A 359 17.93 0.20 1.39
CA ASP A 359 18.05 -0.71 0.26
C ASP A 359 16.72 -1.33 -0.12
N PHE A 360 16.59 -1.69 -1.40
CA PHE A 360 15.42 -2.42 -1.87
C PHE A 360 15.41 -3.82 -1.23
N ILE A 361 14.27 -4.18 -0.64
CA ILE A 361 14.05 -5.50 -0.04
C ILE A 361 13.29 -6.35 -1.05
N PRO A 362 13.89 -7.36 -1.71
CA PRO A 362 13.19 -8.17 -2.70
C PRO A 362 12.06 -9.00 -2.06
N PRO A 363 10.94 -9.24 -2.76
CA PRO A 363 9.93 -10.23 -2.35
C PRO A 363 10.54 -11.61 -2.09
N ASP A 364 10.09 -12.30 -1.04
CA ASP A 364 10.59 -13.62 -0.63
C ASP A 364 9.53 -14.73 -0.70
N TYR A 365 8.34 -14.42 -1.20
CA TYR A 365 7.18 -15.33 -1.28
C TYR A 365 6.97 -15.91 -2.69
N PHE A 366 7.87 -15.63 -3.64
CA PHE A 366 7.98 -16.27 -4.95
C PHE A 366 9.43 -16.30 -5.43
N ASP A 367 9.72 -17.11 -6.46
CA ASP A 367 11.07 -17.20 -7.04
C ASP A 367 11.30 -16.08 -8.06
N LEU A 368 12.14 -15.10 -7.69
CA LEU A 368 12.54 -13.98 -8.54
C LEU A 368 13.23 -14.42 -9.84
N LYS A 369 13.83 -15.63 -9.90
CA LYS A 369 14.46 -16.14 -11.12
C LYS A 369 13.44 -16.54 -12.18
N LEU A 370 12.22 -16.89 -11.77
CA LEU A 370 11.13 -17.19 -12.71
C LEU A 370 10.63 -15.90 -13.36
N GLU A 371 10.62 -14.78 -12.62
CA GLU A 371 10.20 -13.47 -13.15
C GLU A 371 11.14 -12.87 -14.18
N LYS A 372 12.46 -13.13 -14.06
CA LYS A 372 13.45 -12.65 -15.04
C LYS A 372 13.40 -13.41 -16.38
N LYS A 373 12.70 -14.54 -16.46
CA LYS A 373 12.53 -15.33 -17.69
C LYS A 373 11.24 -15.04 -18.45
N ALA A 374 10.32 -14.30 -17.85
CA ALA A 374 9.04 -13.90 -18.45
C ALA A 374 9.11 -12.55 -19.21
N GLU A 375 10.31 -11.94 -19.27
CA GLU A 375 10.67 -10.86 -20.20
C GLU A 375 11.06 -11.43 -21.56
#